data_AF-M0CNY7-F1
#
_entry.id   AF-M0CNY7-F1
#
_cell.length_a   1.000
_cell.length_b   1.000
_cell.length_c   1.000
_cell.angle_alpha   90.00
_cell.angle_beta   90.00
_cell.angle_gamma   90.00
#
_symmetry.space_group_name_H-M   'P 1'
#
loop_
_entity.id
_entity.type
_entity.pdbx_description
1 polymer ?
#
loop_
_entity_poly.entity_id
_entity_poly.type
_entity_poly.pdbx_seq_one_letter_code
_entity_poly.pdbx_strand_id
1 'polypeptide(L)'
;MTDPIPSERFAGAVPALGSELRVYRDRLEYDPGGLGGLVRGPKTVAFEGVDLVLRRDGRLDRLLGAGSYDLIRSGEPTVRIHHVTDTDEAERALDGRVPRPRERVETADEAEARAALQQERVAWRRWPDDEPLPRTAVVTDPDLVERLTAEETVERPEVSRAEDARPSGVTATDFENGTFPGGGGGGDADFTGGTSRHSPGLASNEGGAEKNVGSESAGDM
;
A
#
# COMPACT_ATOMS: atom_id res chain seq x y z
N MET A 1 -10.39 27.41 4.42
CA MET A 1 -10.82 26.73 3.17
C MET A 1 -11.32 25.38 3.62
N THR A 2 -12.63 25.14 3.57
CA THR A 2 -13.24 23.90 4.09
C THR A 2 -12.94 22.76 3.12
N ASP A 3 -12.44 21.64 3.61
CA ASP A 3 -12.26 20.46 2.77
C ASP A 3 -13.62 20.03 2.21
N PRO A 4 -13.70 19.69 0.90
CA PRO A 4 -14.94 19.23 0.30
C PRO A 4 -15.43 17.97 1.03
N ILE A 5 -16.74 17.86 1.19
CA ILE A 5 -17.37 16.71 1.82
C ILE A 5 -17.53 15.61 0.75
N PRO A 6 -17.08 14.37 1.00
CA PRO A 6 -17.29 13.27 0.06
C PRO A 6 -18.79 12.92 -0.03
N SER A 7 -19.23 12.53 -1.22
CA SER A 7 -20.61 12.09 -1.45
C SER A 7 -20.86 10.70 -0.90
N GLU A 8 -19.89 9.79 -1.05
CA GLU A 8 -19.93 8.44 -0.51
C GLU A 8 -18.62 8.12 0.23
N ARG A 9 -18.72 7.26 1.24
CA ARG A 9 -17.59 6.75 2.02
C ARG A 9 -17.76 5.25 2.20
N PHE A 10 -16.71 4.50 1.94
CA PHE A 10 -16.68 3.06 2.11
C PHE A 10 -15.51 2.68 3.01
N ALA A 11 -15.79 1.90 4.05
CA ALA A 11 -14.77 1.46 4.99
C ALA A 11 -14.05 0.21 4.47
N GLY A 12 -12.82 0.02 4.95
CA GLY A 12 -12.12 -1.24 4.84
C GLY A 12 -12.70 -2.29 5.78
N ALA A 13 -12.88 -3.50 5.27
CA ALA A 13 -13.35 -4.66 6.03
C ALA A 13 -12.33 -5.19 7.04
N VAL A 14 -11.10 -4.66 7.05
CA VAL A 14 -10.05 -4.97 8.04
C VAL A 14 -9.94 -3.81 9.04
N PRO A 15 -10.59 -3.87 10.22
CA PRO A 15 -10.68 -2.74 11.14
C PRO A 15 -9.32 -2.24 11.64
N ALA A 16 -8.35 -3.15 11.79
CA ALA A 16 -7.00 -2.81 12.26
C ALA A 16 -6.19 -1.99 11.25
N LEU A 17 -6.56 -2.04 9.95
CA LEU A 17 -5.96 -1.17 8.94
C LEU A 17 -6.66 0.18 8.92
N GLY A 18 -7.98 0.22 9.12
CA GLY A 18 -8.73 1.47 9.06
C GLY A 18 -8.65 2.13 7.67
N SER A 19 -8.58 1.33 6.60
CA SER A 19 -8.61 1.87 5.25
C SER A 19 -9.98 2.48 4.94
N GLU A 20 -9.99 3.50 4.07
CA GLU A 20 -11.21 4.21 3.69
C GLU A 20 -11.12 4.63 2.22
N LEU A 21 -12.21 4.41 1.48
CA LEU A 21 -12.43 4.97 0.15
C LEU A 21 -13.45 6.11 0.25
N ARG A 22 -13.05 7.31 -0.15
CA ARG A 22 -13.90 8.50 -0.20
C ARG A 22 -14.16 8.86 -1.65
N VAL A 23 -15.43 8.93 -2.04
CA VAL A 23 -15.85 9.29 -3.39
C VAL A 23 -16.33 10.73 -3.36
N TYR A 24 -15.75 11.57 -4.20
CA TYR A 24 -16.17 12.96 -4.41
C TYR A 24 -16.85 13.10 -5.77
N ARG A 25 -17.12 14.33 -6.17
CA ARG A 25 -17.79 14.60 -7.45
C ARG A 25 -16.92 14.26 -8.66
N ASP A 26 -15.65 14.61 -8.60
CA ASP A 26 -14.67 14.67 -9.69
C ASP A 26 -13.49 13.70 -9.49
N ARG A 27 -13.36 13.16 -8.28
CA ARG A 27 -12.24 12.31 -7.87
C ARG A 27 -12.64 11.35 -6.77
N LEU A 28 -11.78 10.38 -6.53
CA LEU A 28 -11.77 9.57 -5.32
C LEU A 28 -10.48 9.83 -4.53
N GLU A 29 -10.55 9.53 -3.24
CA GLU A 29 -9.41 9.50 -2.34
C GLU A 29 -9.42 8.15 -1.63
N TYR A 30 -8.30 7.45 -1.67
CA TYR A 30 -8.11 6.19 -0.98
C TYR A 30 -7.06 6.36 0.10
N ASP A 31 -7.48 6.20 1.36
CA ASP A 31 -6.58 6.06 2.49
C ASP A 31 -6.36 4.58 2.77
N PRO A 32 -5.16 4.03 2.54
CA PRO A 32 -4.88 2.63 2.83
C PRO A 32 -4.83 2.32 4.33
N GLY A 33 -4.75 3.33 5.19
CA GLY A 33 -4.67 3.16 6.64
C GLY A 33 -3.45 2.34 7.11
N GLY A 34 -3.35 2.12 8.41
CA GLY A 34 -2.28 1.33 9.04
C GLY A 34 -0.87 1.73 8.60
N LEU A 35 0.03 0.75 8.49
CA LEU A 35 1.39 0.98 7.98
C LEU A 35 1.42 1.49 6.54
N GLY A 36 0.42 1.12 5.71
CA GLY A 36 0.32 1.57 4.33
C GLY A 36 0.10 3.08 4.23
N GLY A 37 -0.80 3.63 5.05
CA GLY A 37 -1.08 5.05 5.14
C GLY A 37 0.10 5.84 5.71
N LEU A 38 0.81 5.28 6.68
CA LEU A 38 2.02 5.91 7.24
C LEU A 38 3.17 6.03 6.23
N VAL A 39 3.35 5.03 5.36
CA VAL A 39 4.47 4.99 4.42
C VAL A 39 4.13 5.66 3.08
N ARG A 40 2.92 5.45 2.56
CA ARG A 40 2.53 5.92 1.21
C ARG A 40 1.57 7.10 1.21
N GLY A 41 0.92 7.37 2.34
CA GLY A 41 -0.12 8.40 2.44
C GLY A 41 -1.40 8.05 1.67
N PRO A 42 -2.42 8.92 1.77
CA PRO A 42 -3.63 8.82 0.97
C PRO A 42 -3.32 9.08 -0.51
N LYS A 43 -4.09 8.43 -1.39
CA LYS A 43 -3.99 8.59 -2.85
C LYS A 43 -5.23 9.25 -3.39
N THR A 44 -5.05 10.35 -4.11
CA THR A 44 -6.13 11.05 -4.80
C THR A 44 -6.09 10.75 -6.29
N VAL A 45 -7.24 10.36 -6.86
CA VAL A 45 -7.35 9.97 -8.27
C VAL A 45 -8.56 10.67 -8.90
N ALA A 46 -8.34 11.46 -9.95
CA ALA A 46 -9.42 12.04 -10.74
C ALA A 46 -10.10 10.97 -11.61
N PHE A 47 -11.43 10.98 -11.70
CA PHE A 47 -12.16 9.96 -12.47
C PHE A 47 -11.84 9.99 -13.97
N GLU A 48 -11.59 11.18 -14.52
CA GLU A 48 -11.19 11.37 -15.92
C GLU A 48 -9.88 10.64 -16.28
N GLY A 49 -9.00 10.41 -15.30
CA GLY A 49 -7.75 9.69 -15.49
C GLY A 49 -7.85 8.18 -15.33
N VAL A 50 -9.01 7.65 -14.91
CA VAL A 50 -9.22 6.21 -14.71
C VAL A 50 -9.74 5.59 -15.98
N ASP A 51 -8.95 4.78 -16.66
CA ASP A 51 -9.35 4.13 -17.90
C ASP A 51 -10.37 3.02 -17.65
N LEU A 52 -10.15 2.22 -16.61
CA LEU A 52 -10.92 1.04 -16.27
C LEU A 52 -10.75 0.71 -14.79
N VAL A 53 -11.79 0.16 -14.17
CA VAL A 53 -11.74 -0.40 -12.81
C VAL A 53 -11.89 -1.92 -12.90
N LEU A 54 -10.96 -2.66 -12.31
CA LEU A 54 -11.01 -4.12 -12.26
C LEU A 54 -11.29 -4.58 -10.84
N ARG A 55 -12.34 -5.38 -10.64
CA ARG A 55 -12.61 -6.03 -9.34
C ARG A 55 -11.73 -7.28 -9.19
N ARG A 56 -10.84 -7.26 -8.20
CA ARG A 56 -9.93 -8.36 -7.87
C ARG A 56 -10.27 -8.97 -6.52
N ASP A 57 -11.15 -9.95 -6.53
CA ASP A 57 -11.54 -10.66 -5.31
C ASP A 57 -10.46 -11.66 -4.89
N GLY A 58 -9.66 -11.28 -3.89
CA GLY A 58 -8.72 -12.17 -3.23
C GLY A 58 -9.40 -13.17 -2.29
N ARG A 59 -8.64 -14.14 -1.78
CA ARG A 59 -9.13 -15.09 -0.77
C ARG A 59 -9.64 -14.39 0.50
N LEU A 60 -8.95 -13.32 0.91
CA LEU A 60 -9.34 -12.54 2.08
C LEU A 60 -10.63 -11.74 1.83
N ASP A 61 -10.81 -11.19 0.63
CA ASP A 61 -12.03 -10.47 0.24
C ASP A 61 -13.26 -11.36 0.36
N ARG A 62 -13.18 -12.59 -0.16
CA ARG A 62 -14.27 -13.58 -0.05
C ARG A 62 -14.59 -13.97 1.39
N LEU A 63 -13.56 -14.04 2.26
CA LEU A 63 -13.75 -14.36 3.67
C LEU A 63 -14.47 -13.22 4.42
N LEU A 64 -14.20 -11.97 4.03
CA LEU A 64 -14.73 -10.77 4.68
C LEU A 64 -16.02 -10.26 4.02
N GLY A 65 -16.44 -10.82 2.89
CA GLY A 65 -17.53 -10.25 2.08
C GLY A 65 -17.17 -8.86 1.53
N ALA A 66 -15.88 -8.63 1.26
CA ALA A 66 -15.33 -7.38 0.76
C ALA A 66 -14.94 -7.49 -0.71
N GLY A 67 -14.54 -6.38 -1.33
CA GLY A 67 -14.00 -6.33 -2.69
C GLY A 67 -12.73 -5.48 -2.75
N SER A 68 -11.74 -5.94 -3.52
CA SER A 68 -10.57 -5.13 -3.85
C SER A 68 -10.64 -4.69 -5.31
N TYR A 69 -10.12 -3.51 -5.63
CA TYR A 69 -10.22 -2.92 -6.96
C TYR A 69 -8.87 -2.37 -7.44
N ASP A 70 -8.58 -2.57 -8.71
CA ASP A 70 -7.44 -1.95 -9.40
C ASP A 70 -7.96 -0.85 -10.33
N LEU A 71 -7.51 0.39 -10.10
CA LEU A 71 -7.78 1.54 -10.96
C LEU A 71 -6.66 1.64 -12.00
N ILE A 72 -6.97 1.29 -13.24
CA ILE A 72 -6.02 1.35 -14.36
C ILE A 72 -6.03 2.76 -14.94
N ARG A 73 -4.84 3.34 -15.13
CA ARG A 73 -4.66 4.73 -15.55
C ARG A 73 -3.58 4.82 -16.61
N SER A 74 -3.82 5.57 -17.67
CA SER A 74 -2.84 5.73 -18.74
C SER A 74 -1.67 6.61 -18.33
N GLY A 75 -0.46 6.08 -18.41
CA GLY A 75 0.77 6.80 -18.08
C GLY A 75 1.03 6.96 -16.57
N GLU A 76 0.17 6.39 -15.72
CA GLU A 76 0.32 6.42 -14.27
C GLU A 76 0.26 5.01 -13.65
N PRO A 77 0.88 4.77 -12.48
CA PRO A 77 0.80 3.48 -11.80
C PRO A 77 -0.64 3.11 -11.42
N THR A 78 -0.95 1.82 -11.49
CA THR A 78 -2.22 1.24 -11.00
C THR A 78 -2.43 1.61 -9.52
N VAL A 79 -3.63 2.08 -9.17
CA VAL A 79 -4.02 2.31 -7.77
C VAL A 79 -4.88 1.16 -7.30
N ARG A 80 -4.35 0.38 -6.37
CA ARG A 80 -5.08 -0.70 -5.72
C ARG A 80 -5.81 -0.21 -4.47
N ILE A 81 -7.11 -0.45 -4.43
CA ILE A 81 -8.01 -0.24 -3.30
C ILE A 81 -8.28 -1.60 -2.69
N HIS A 82 -8.09 -1.75 -1.38
CA HIS A 82 -8.15 -3.04 -0.71
C HIS A 82 -9.37 -3.17 0.21
N HIS A 83 -10.00 -4.35 0.16
CA HIS A 83 -10.96 -4.82 1.16
C HIS A 83 -12.12 -3.84 1.43
N VAL A 84 -12.70 -3.23 0.40
CA VAL A 84 -13.83 -2.31 0.54
C VAL A 84 -15.09 -3.08 0.95
N THR A 85 -15.81 -2.62 1.97
CA THR A 85 -17.14 -3.13 2.32
C THR A 85 -18.20 -2.63 1.36
N ASP A 86 -19.41 -3.18 1.43
CA ASP A 86 -20.57 -2.67 0.67
C ASP A 86 -20.30 -2.63 -0.84
N THR A 87 -19.78 -3.74 -1.38
CA THR A 87 -19.23 -3.82 -2.74
C THR A 87 -20.22 -3.33 -3.80
N ASP A 88 -21.50 -3.65 -3.67
CA ASP A 88 -22.52 -3.25 -4.63
C ASP A 88 -22.71 -1.72 -4.69
N GLU A 89 -22.58 -1.04 -3.55
CA GLU A 89 -22.66 0.41 -3.47
C GLU A 89 -21.37 1.06 -3.98
N ALA A 90 -20.22 0.49 -3.64
CA ALA A 90 -18.92 0.95 -4.13
C ALA A 90 -18.83 0.85 -5.66
N GLU A 91 -19.26 -0.27 -6.24
CA GLU A 91 -19.29 -0.47 -7.69
C GLU A 91 -20.25 0.48 -8.38
N ARG A 92 -21.43 0.70 -7.80
CA ARG A 92 -22.40 1.69 -8.32
C ARG A 92 -21.81 3.10 -8.29
N ALA A 93 -21.13 3.47 -7.22
CA ALA A 93 -20.47 4.76 -7.10
C ALA A 93 -19.35 4.91 -8.14
N LEU A 94 -18.53 3.88 -8.35
CA LEU A 94 -17.45 3.90 -9.33
C LEU A 94 -17.99 3.94 -10.78
N ASP A 95 -18.99 3.12 -11.11
CA ASP A 95 -19.61 3.13 -12.45
C ASP A 95 -20.31 4.45 -12.78
N GLY A 96 -20.91 5.10 -11.78
CA GLY A 96 -21.59 6.38 -11.97
C GLY A 96 -20.65 7.59 -12.09
N ARG A 97 -19.35 7.42 -11.81
CA ARG A 97 -18.38 8.53 -11.75
C ARG A 97 -17.22 8.38 -12.73
N VAL A 98 -16.75 7.16 -12.96
CA VAL A 98 -15.71 6.88 -13.95
C VAL A 98 -16.33 6.94 -15.34
N PRO A 99 -15.81 7.76 -16.28
CA PRO A 99 -16.36 7.83 -17.62
C PRO A 99 -16.34 6.47 -18.29
N ARG A 100 -17.47 6.07 -18.90
CA ARG A 100 -17.58 4.76 -19.52
C ARG A 100 -16.79 4.71 -20.82
N PRO A 101 -16.35 3.51 -21.27
CA PRO A 101 -15.52 3.39 -22.47
C PRO A 101 -16.18 3.98 -23.72
N ARG A 102 -17.49 3.72 -23.88
CA ARG A 102 -18.27 4.23 -25.02
C ARG A 102 -18.59 5.72 -24.94
N GLU A 103 -18.56 6.32 -23.75
CA GLU A 103 -18.78 7.76 -23.59
C GLU A 103 -17.56 8.58 -24.00
N ARG A 104 -16.40 7.92 -24.15
CA ARG A 104 -15.13 8.55 -24.52
C ARG A 104 -14.90 8.66 -26.01
N VAL A 105 -15.62 7.90 -26.82
CA VAL A 105 -15.42 7.88 -28.27
C VAL A 105 -16.72 8.25 -28.96
N GLU A 106 -16.65 9.21 -29.88
CA GLU A 106 -17.78 9.69 -30.67
C GLU A 106 -18.03 8.81 -31.91
N THR A 107 -18.10 7.48 -31.73
CA THR A 107 -18.46 6.56 -32.82
C THR A 107 -19.51 5.55 -32.34
N ALA A 108 -20.42 5.21 -33.25
CA ALA A 108 -21.43 4.18 -33.03
C ALA A 108 -20.91 2.76 -33.37
N ASP A 109 -19.80 2.67 -34.11
CA ASP A 109 -19.17 1.39 -34.46
C ASP A 109 -18.24 0.90 -33.34
N GLU A 110 -18.44 -0.33 -32.89
CA GLU A 110 -17.69 -0.88 -31.76
C GLU A 110 -16.22 -1.17 -32.10
N ALA A 111 -15.94 -1.59 -33.34
CA ALA A 111 -14.57 -1.89 -33.75
C ALA A 111 -13.75 -0.59 -33.86
N GLU A 112 -14.35 0.48 -34.40
CA GLU A 112 -13.75 1.81 -34.41
C GLU A 112 -13.58 2.37 -32.99
N ALA A 113 -14.59 2.23 -32.13
CA ALA A 113 -14.49 2.67 -30.73
C ALA A 113 -13.35 1.96 -30.00
N ARG A 114 -13.23 0.63 -30.18
CA ARG A 114 -12.16 -0.15 -29.58
C ARG A 114 -10.79 0.28 -30.12
N ALA A 115 -10.66 0.47 -31.43
CA ALA A 115 -9.41 0.90 -32.04
C ALA A 115 -8.96 2.28 -31.53
N ALA A 116 -9.89 3.23 -31.38
CA ALA A 116 -9.61 4.55 -30.80
C ALA A 116 -9.13 4.43 -29.34
N LEU A 117 -9.85 3.66 -28.51
CA LEU A 117 -9.47 3.43 -27.11
C LEU A 117 -8.09 2.76 -27.00
N GLN A 118 -7.78 1.77 -27.83
CA GLN A 118 -6.49 1.08 -27.86
C GLN A 118 -5.32 2.02 -28.20
N GLN A 119 -5.52 2.99 -29.09
CA GLN A 119 -4.49 3.96 -29.43
C GLN A 119 -4.18 4.88 -28.25
N GLU A 120 -5.23 5.42 -27.61
CA GLU A 120 -5.11 6.49 -26.62
C GLU A 120 -4.80 5.98 -25.21
N ARG A 121 -5.20 4.76 -24.86
CA ARG A 121 -5.28 4.32 -23.47
C ARG A 121 -4.70 2.92 -23.21
N VAL A 122 -3.90 2.81 -22.15
CA VAL A 122 -3.12 1.60 -21.81
C VAL A 122 -4.01 0.41 -21.45
N ALA A 123 -5.09 0.62 -20.68
CA ALA A 123 -6.00 -0.46 -20.30
C ALA A 123 -6.56 -1.20 -21.52
N TRP A 124 -6.86 -0.46 -22.58
CA TRP A 124 -7.54 -0.98 -23.76
C TRP A 124 -6.62 -1.72 -24.71
N ARG A 125 -5.32 -1.43 -24.70
CA ARG A 125 -4.31 -2.17 -25.48
C ARG A 125 -4.22 -3.65 -25.11
N ARG A 126 -4.60 -3.98 -23.88
CA ARG A 126 -4.66 -5.35 -23.35
C ARG A 126 -6.06 -5.93 -23.39
N TRP A 127 -7.06 -5.14 -23.79
CA TRP A 127 -8.43 -5.61 -23.85
C TRP A 127 -8.55 -6.71 -24.91
N PRO A 128 -9.17 -7.85 -24.60
CA PRO A 128 -9.28 -8.92 -25.57
C PRO A 128 -10.09 -8.55 -26.82
N ASP A 129 -9.60 -8.95 -27.98
CA ASP A 129 -10.27 -8.68 -29.26
C ASP A 129 -11.61 -9.42 -29.41
N ASP A 130 -11.77 -10.54 -28.70
CA ASP A 130 -12.99 -11.33 -28.67
C ASP A 130 -14.04 -10.80 -27.67
N GLU A 131 -13.64 -9.88 -26.77
CA GLU A 131 -14.51 -9.37 -25.72
C GLU A 131 -15.15 -8.03 -26.12
N PRO A 132 -16.49 -7.88 -26.07
CA PRO A 132 -17.14 -6.60 -26.35
C PRO A 132 -16.67 -5.50 -25.41
N LEU A 133 -16.78 -4.24 -25.85
CA LEU A 133 -16.49 -3.11 -24.94
C LEU A 133 -17.47 -3.13 -23.76
N PRO A 134 -16.98 -3.05 -22.51
CA PRO A 134 -17.85 -3.16 -21.36
C PRO A 134 -18.76 -1.93 -21.29
N ARG A 135 -20.01 -2.16 -20.89
CA ARG A 135 -21.01 -1.09 -20.73
C ARG A 135 -20.79 -0.29 -19.46
N THR A 136 -20.08 -0.87 -18.50
CA THR A 136 -19.73 -0.29 -17.21
C THR A 136 -18.25 0.04 -17.18
N ALA A 137 -17.87 1.00 -16.34
CA ALA A 137 -16.46 1.30 -16.08
C ALA A 137 -15.80 0.27 -15.15
N VAL A 138 -16.61 -0.50 -14.43
CA VAL A 138 -16.19 -1.57 -13.52
C VAL A 138 -16.34 -2.92 -14.22
N VAL A 139 -15.26 -3.69 -14.27
CA VAL A 139 -15.22 -5.06 -14.78
C VAL A 139 -15.12 -6.02 -13.61
N THR A 140 -16.10 -6.90 -13.50
CA THR A 140 -16.24 -7.85 -12.38
C THR A 140 -16.13 -9.32 -12.79
N ASP A 141 -16.10 -9.61 -14.09
CA ASP A 141 -15.89 -10.97 -14.60
C ASP A 141 -14.50 -11.48 -14.18
N PRO A 142 -14.42 -12.56 -13.38
CA PRO A 142 -13.17 -13.02 -12.81
C PRO A 142 -12.19 -13.55 -13.87
N ASP A 143 -12.68 -14.20 -14.93
CA ASP A 143 -11.84 -14.77 -15.98
C ASP A 143 -11.23 -13.65 -16.83
N LEU A 144 -12.03 -12.61 -17.12
CA LEU A 144 -11.57 -11.43 -17.83
C LEU A 144 -10.56 -10.61 -17.00
N VAL A 145 -10.83 -10.42 -15.70
CA VAL A 145 -9.92 -9.74 -14.78
C VAL A 145 -8.59 -10.52 -14.67
N GLU A 146 -8.63 -11.85 -14.60
CA GLU A 146 -7.43 -12.66 -14.58
C GLU A 146 -6.60 -12.48 -15.86
N ARG A 147 -7.23 -12.57 -17.04
CA ARG A 147 -6.57 -12.31 -18.34
C ARG A 147 -5.90 -10.95 -18.40
N LEU A 148 -6.60 -9.89 -17.98
CA LEU A 148 -6.12 -8.51 -18.02
C LEU A 148 -4.95 -8.25 -17.06
N THR A 149 -4.79 -9.09 -16.04
CA THR A 149 -3.85 -8.84 -14.94
C THR A 149 -2.75 -9.88 -14.79
N ALA A 150 -2.81 -10.98 -15.53
CA ALA A 150 -1.79 -12.03 -15.55
C ALA A 150 -0.39 -11.50 -15.92
N GLU A 151 -0.29 -10.55 -16.86
CA GLU A 151 0.99 -9.97 -17.30
C GLU A 151 1.58 -8.94 -16.32
N GLU A 152 0.76 -8.32 -15.46
CA GLU A 152 1.23 -7.34 -14.46
C GLU A 152 2.02 -8.01 -13.32
N THR A 153 1.88 -9.33 -13.17
CA THR A 153 2.56 -10.10 -12.11
C THR A 153 4.07 -10.25 -12.38
N VAL A 154 4.55 -9.87 -13.56
CA VAL A 154 5.97 -9.97 -13.97
C VAL A 154 6.75 -8.66 -13.71
N GLU A 155 6.42 -7.87 -12.69
CA GLU A 155 7.40 -6.95 -12.08
C GLU A 155 7.20 -6.87 -10.57
N ARG A 156 7.27 -8.04 -9.90
CA ARG A 156 7.92 -8.01 -8.60
C ARG A 156 9.40 -7.78 -8.95
N PRO A 157 10.05 -6.66 -8.56
CA PRO A 157 11.48 -6.74 -8.41
C PRO A 157 11.66 -7.90 -7.44
N GLU A 158 12.09 -9.04 -7.96
CA GLU A 158 12.81 -9.95 -7.13
C GLU A 158 13.83 -9.05 -6.47
N VAL A 159 13.73 -8.90 -5.15
CA VAL A 159 14.90 -8.60 -4.37
C VAL A 159 15.77 -9.83 -4.65
N SER A 160 16.45 -9.80 -5.80
CA SER A 160 17.59 -10.63 -6.05
C SER A 160 18.46 -10.23 -4.88
N ARG A 161 18.56 -11.17 -3.94
CA ARG A 161 19.66 -11.22 -3.01
C ARG A 161 20.86 -11.52 -3.90
N ALA A 162 21.22 -10.56 -4.75
CA ALA A 162 22.45 -10.52 -5.48
C ALA A 162 23.50 -10.38 -4.41
N GLU A 163 23.97 -11.54 -3.95
CA GLU A 163 25.38 -11.81 -3.78
C GLU A 163 26.14 -10.60 -3.23
N ASP A 164 25.84 -10.22 -1.97
CA ASP A 164 26.88 -9.71 -1.09
C ASP A 164 27.78 -10.91 -0.78
N ALA A 165 28.58 -11.29 -1.78
CA ALA A 165 29.67 -12.24 -1.66
C ALA A 165 30.78 -11.58 -0.84
N ARG A 166 30.50 -11.34 0.45
CA ARG A 166 31.56 -11.23 1.45
C ARG A 166 31.61 -12.58 2.13
N PRO A 167 32.75 -13.29 2.11
CA PRO A 167 32.88 -14.52 2.86
C PRO A 167 32.70 -14.17 4.34
N SER A 168 31.54 -14.50 4.90
CA SER A 168 31.33 -14.48 6.35
C SER A 168 32.04 -15.70 6.93
N GLY A 169 33.36 -15.58 7.04
CA GLY A 169 34.21 -16.51 7.78
C GLY A 169 34.38 -16.02 9.21
N VAL A 170 33.31 -16.08 10.00
CA VAL A 170 33.41 -15.95 11.46
C VAL A 170 32.57 -17.07 12.05
N THR A 171 33.27 -18.07 12.55
CA THR A 171 32.66 -19.18 13.28
C THR A 171 32.54 -18.81 14.75
N ALA A 172 31.66 -19.47 15.49
CA ALA A 172 31.53 -19.27 16.94
C ALA A 172 32.87 -19.47 17.68
N THR A 173 33.77 -20.26 17.10
CA THR A 173 35.12 -20.54 17.59
C THR A 173 36.09 -19.33 17.48
N ASP A 174 35.80 -18.34 16.62
CA ASP A 174 36.65 -17.16 16.43
C ASP A 174 36.43 -16.09 17.51
N PHE A 175 35.23 -16.08 18.12
CA PHE A 175 34.91 -15.19 19.25
C PHE A 175 35.62 -15.60 20.54
N GLU A 176 35.86 -16.90 20.75
CA GLU A 176 36.58 -17.39 21.92
C GLU A 176 38.10 -17.19 21.82
N ASN A 177 38.65 -17.04 20.62
CA ASN A 177 40.11 -16.95 20.38
C ASN A 177 40.63 -15.55 20.02
N GLY A 178 39.77 -14.51 20.06
CA GLY A 178 40.18 -13.10 20.00
C GLY A 178 40.93 -12.66 18.74
N THR A 179 40.79 -13.37 17.62
CA THR A 179 41.55 -13.09 16.38
C THR A 179 40.64 -12.44 15.33
N PHE A 180 40.75 -11.12 15.17
CA PHE A 180 40.07 -10.38 14.10
C PHE A 180 41.08 -9.93 13.02
N PRO A 181 40.84 -10.21 11.73
CA PRO A 181 41.66 -9.67 10.65
C PRO A 181 41.12 -8.30 10.19
N GLY A 182 41.90 -7.23 10.42
CA GLY A 182 41.81 -5.98 9.66
C GLY A 182 41.44 -4.73 10.47
N GLY A 183 42.46 -4.01 10.92
CA GLY A 183 42.31 -2.67 11.52
C GLY A 183 43.65 -1.96 11.73
N GLY A 184 44.54 -2.03 10.75
CA GLY A 184 45.77 -1.24 10.73
C GLY A 184 45.55 0.07 9.98
N GLY A 185 45.54 1.19 10.70
CA GLY A 185 45.45 2.53 10.13
C GLY A 185 45.93 3.56 11.16
N GLY A 186 47.25 3.64 11.32
CA GLY A 186 47.91 4.70 12.08
C GLY A 186 47.99 5.99 11.27
N GLY A 187 47.76 7.13 11.92
CA GLY A 187 47.94 8.46 11.38
C GLY A 187 47.69 9.49 12.48
N ASP A 188 48.77 10.11 12.94
CA ASP A 188 48.82 11.15 13.97
C ASP A 188 47.81 12.27 13.72
N ALA A 189 47.02 12.59 14.75
CA ALA A 189 46.44 13.92 14.92
C ALA A 189 46.64 14.32 16.38
N ASP A 190 47.64 15.16 16.60
CA ASP A 190 47.79 16.01 17.77
C ASP A 190 46.49 16.78 18.03
N PHE A 191 45.72 16.36 19.04
CA PHE A 191 44.74 17.23 19.69
C PHE A 191 45.16 17.40 21.16
N THR A 192 46.00 18.40 21.38
CA THR A 192 46.35 18.90 22.71
C THR A 192 45.21 19.77 23.22
N GLY A 193 44.62 19.40 24.36
CA GLY A 193 43.51 20.18 24.90
C GLY A 193 42.91 19.66 26.21
N GLY A 194 43.69 19.70 27.29
CA GLY A 194 43.15 20.06 28.60
C GLY A 194 42.58 18.92 29.46
N THR A 195 43.44 18.39 30.32
CA THR A 195 43.12 17.60 31.50
C THR A 195 42.20 18.31 32.49
N SER A 196 41.22 17.60 33.03
CA SER A 196 40.94 17.60 34.48
C SER A 196 40.26 16.29 34.87
N ARG A 197 41.04 15.47 35.58
CA ARG A 197 40.57 14.29 36.33
C ARG A 197 39.71 14.77 37.50
N HIS A 198 38.68 14.00 37.88
CA HIS A 198 38.63 13.31 39.18
C HIS A 198 37.55 12.22 39.14
N SER A 199 37.88 11.10 39.76
CA SER A 199 37.30 9.75 39.64
C SER A 199 36.12 9.50 40.61
N PRO A 200 35.74 8.25 40.95
CA PRO A 200 34.51 7.60 40.53
C PRO A 200 33.53 7.32 41.68
N GLY A 201 32.21 7.38 41.43
CA GLY A 201 31.18 7.00 42.40
C GLY A 201 30.45 5.73 41.95
N LEU A 202 30.72 4.63 42.65
CA LEU A 202 29.94 3.39 42.65
C LEU A 202 28.50 3.61 43.16
N ALA A 203 27.53 2.98 42.49
CA ALA A 203 26.35 2.30 43.08
C ALA A 203 25.54 1.69 41.89
N SER A 204 25.71 0.40 41.58
CA SER A 204 24.92 -0.72 42.13
C SER A 204 23.41 -0.50 42.08
N ASN A 205 22.76 -1.03 41.04
CA ASN A 205 21.31 -1.28 41.03
C ASN A 205 21.11 -2.79 41.22
N GLU A 206 21.14 -3.24 42.48
CA GLU A 206 20.65 -4.55 42.90
C GLU A 206 19.52 -4.35 43.92
N GLY A 207 18.36 -4.95 43.63
CA GLY A 207 17.56 -5.65 44.64
C GLY A 207 16.39 -4.91 45.32
N GLY A 208 15.26 -5.60 45.36
CA GLY A 208 14.25 -5.51 46.44
C GLY A 208 13.05 -4.61 46.11
N ALA A 209 11.95 -5.10 45.55
CA ALA A 209 10.94 -5.99 46.12
C ALA A 209 10.00 -5.32 47.17
N GLU A 210 8.70 -5.49 46.88
CA GLU A 210 7.58 -5.68 47.80
C GLU A 210 6.75 -4.50 48.34
N LYS A 211 5.43 -4.67 48.14
CA LYS A 211 4.28 -4.33 49.01
C LYS A 211 3.95 -2.85 49.24
N ASN A 212 2.73 -2.48 48.86
CA ASN A 212 1.72 -2.18 49.88
C ASN A 212 0.29 -2.37 49.36
N VAL A 213 -0.47 -3.07 50.19
CA VAL A 213 -1.90 -3.37 50.11
C VAL A 213 -2.67 -2.27 50.84
N GLY A 214 -3.76 -1.79 50.21
CA GLY A 214 -5.05 -1.45 50.84
C GLY A 214 -5.15 -0.24 51.77
N SER A 215 -6.08 0.68 51.44
CA SER A 215 -7.38 0.78 52.15
C SER A 215 -8.25 1.91 51.56
N GLU A 216 -9.38 1.50 50.99
CA GLU A 216 -10.77 1.99 51.17
C GLU A 216 -11.00 2.93 52.39
N SER A 217 -11.96 3.85 52.49
CA SER A 217 -13.16 4.27 51.74
C SER A 217 -13.71 5.54 52.40
N ALA A 218 -14.44 6.40 51.67
CA ALA A 218 -15.54 7.22 52.23
C ALA A 218 -16.39 7.81 51.10
N GLY A 219 -17.58 7.26 50.86
CA GLY A 219 -18.57 7.82 49.94
C GLY A 219 -19.91 7.09 50.04
N ASP A 220 -20.96 7.86 50.36
CA ASP A 220 -22.40 7.61 50.28
C ASP A 220 -23.08 6.56 51.18
N MET A 221 -23.81 7.09 52.19
CA MET A 221 -25.27 7.02 52.30
C MET A 221 -25.79 8.06 53.31
#